data_AF-A0A821LPX1-F1
#
_entry.id   AF-A0A821LPX1-F1
#
_cell.length_a   1.000
_cell.length_b   1.000
_cell.length_c   1.000
_cell.angle_alpha   90.00
_cell.angle_beta   90.00
_cell.angle_gamma   90.00
#
_symmetry.space_group_name_H-M   'P 1'
#
loop_
_entity.id
_entity.type
_entity.pdbx_description
1 polymer ?
#
loop_
_entity_poly.entity_id
_entity_poly.type
_entity_poly.pdbx_seq_one_letter_code
_entity_poly.pdbx_strand_id
1 'polypeptide(L)'
;MNNLEIVGLPQTKNESTRALVKTIAKHEDVVLRDDEIEFANRIQPKQSMPGTAKTILVRLKTREIKDKILSDLRKKRGIHTSDIGMSGDSKRFYVNEHLTPDNKHLLKESEALAIDKGFKYVWVHNCRFFYAETKSTLL
;
A
#
# COMPACT_ATOMS: atom_id res chain seq x y z
N MET A 1 14.41 -2.74 -0.98
CA MET A 1 13.71 -1.43 -0.97
C MET A 1 12.72 -1.44 0.19
N ASN A 2 12.77 -0.44 1.06
CA ASN A 2 12.03 -0.42 2.34
C ASN A 2 10.91 0.64 2.31
N ASN A 3 10.40 0.93 1.11
CA ASN A 3 9.49 2.03 0.86
C ASN A 3 8.05 1.53 0.73
N LEU A 4 7.11 2.32 1.23
CA LEU A 4 5.67 2.12 1.07
C LEU A 4 5.05 3.33 0.38
N GLU A 5 3.96 3.09 -0.35
CA GLU A 5 3.05 4.13 -0.84
C GLU A 5 1.69 3.99 -0.16
N ILE A 6 1.17 5.09 0.38
CA ILE A 6 -0.21 5.17 0.89
C ILE A 6 -1.02 6.02 -0.08
N VAL A 7 -1.97 5.38 -0.76
CA VAL A 7 -2.74 5.94 -1.87
C VAL A 7 -4.19 6.11 -1.48
N GLY A 8 -4.78 7.26 -1.82
CA GLY A 8 -6.21 7.54 -1.59
C GLY A 8 -6.56 8.00 -0.18
N LEU A 9 -5.59 8.10 0.73
CA LEU A 9 -5.82 8.62 2.07
C LEU A 9 -6.10 10.14 2.03
N PRO A 10 -7.26 10.63 2.48
CA PRO A 10 -7.59 12.06 2.47
C PRO A 10 -6.55 12.92 3.21
N GLN A 11 -6.42 14.18 2.83
CA GLN A 11 -5.54 15.14 3.49
C GLN A 11 -6.32 15.95 4.51
N THR A 12 -5.76 16.14 5.71
CA THR A 12 -6.33 17.01 6.74
C THR A 12 -5.44 18.23 6.97
N LYS A 13 -6.03 19.32 7.48
CA LYS A 13 -5.25 20.49 7.90
C LYS A 13 -4.31 20.08 9.03
N ASN A 14 -3.05 20.50 8.96
CA ASN A 14 -2.02 20.20 9.95
C ASN A 14 -1.76 18.69 10.15
N GLU A 15 -1.92 17.88 9.11
CA GLU A 15 -1.62 16.45 9.18
C GLU A 15 -0.14 16.19 9.49
N SER A 16 0.12 15.16 10.31
CA SER A 16 1.44 14.57 10.45
C SER A 16 1.46 13.23 9.73
N THR A 17 2.14 13.18 8.58
CA THR A 17 2.33 11.94 7.80
C THR A 17 3.00 10.84 8.64
N ARG A 18 3.97 11.18 9.49
CA ARG A 18 4.59 10.23 10.41
C ARG A 18 3.59 9.67 11.43
N ALA A 19 2.74 10.53 12.00
CA ALA A 19 1.69 10.08 12.92
C ALA A 19 0.67 9.17 12.21
N LEU A 20 0.25 9.52 10.98
CA LEU A 20 -0.64 8.67 10.17
C LEU A 20 -0.02 7.29 9.90
N VAL A 21 1.26 7.23 9.53
CA VAL A 21 1.98 5.96 9.33
C VAL A 21 2.01 5.13 10.60
N LYS A 22 2.26 5.75 11.76
CA LYS A 22 2.23 5.06 13.06
C LYS A 22 0.83 4.52 13.38
N THR A 23 -0.23 5.30 13.14
CA THR A 23 -1.61 4.86 13.37
C THR A 23 -2.00 3.70 12.47
N ILE A 24 -1.62 3.74 11.19
CA ILE A 24 -1.84 2.64 10.24
C ILE A 24 -1.09 1.38 10.69
N ALA A 25 0.17 1.51 11.10
CA ALA A 25 0.94 0.37 11.60
C ALA A 25 0.32 -0.20 12.88
N LYS A 26 -0.12 0.66 13.81
CA LYS A 26 -0.78 0.26 15.06
C LYS A 26 -2.10 -0.48 14.82
N HIS A 27 -2.86 -0.12 13.79
CA HIS A 27 -4.06 -0.85 13.38
C HIS A 27 -3.77 -2.32 13.00
N GLU A 28 -2.53 -2.63 12.63
CA GLU A 28 -2.02 -3.99 12.38
C GLU A 28 -1.13 -4.52 13.51
N ASP A 29 -1.27 -4.00 14.73
CA ASP A 29 -0.50 -4.40 15.90
C ASP A 29 1.03 -4.24 15.71
N VAL A 30 1.43 -3.31 14.84
CA VAL A 30 2.83 -2.90 14.62
C VAL A 30 3.09 -1.57 15.31
N VAL A 31 3.82 -1.58 16.43
CA VAL A 31 4.23 -0.35 17.12
C VAL A 31 5.52 0.17 16.50
N LEU A 32 5.44 1.30 15.80
CA LEU A 32 6.60 1.96 15.19
C LEU A 32 7.19 3.03 16.13
N ARG A 33 8.50 2.95 16.36
CA ARG A 33 9.28 4.05 16.97
C ARG A 33 9.51 5.16 15.94
N ASP A 34 9.80 6.37 16.41
CA ASP A 34 10.11 7.46 15.49
C ASP A 34 11.36 7.17 14.65
N ASP A 35 12.40 6.56 15.22
CA ASP A 35 13.64 6.24 14.52
C ASP A 35 13.47 5.15 13.44
N GLU A 36 12.33 4.47 13.40
CA GLU A 36 12.03 3.43 12.40
C GLU A 36 11.40 4.00 11.12
N ILE A 37 11.00 5.27 11.13
CA ILE A 37 10.52 6.00 9.96
C ILE A 37 11.63 6.97 9.51
N GLU A 38 12.31 6.67 8.41
CA GLU A 38 13.32 7.57 7.86
C GLU A 38 12.64 8.85 7.33
N PHE A 39 11.58 8.70 6.54
CA PHE A 39 10.70 9.80 6.18
C PHE A 39 9.29 9.33 5.83
N ALA A 40 8.34 10.26 5.89
CA ALA A 40 6.99 10.10 5.37
C ALA A 40 6.51 11.45 4.83
N ASN A 41 6.24 11.58 3.54
CA ASN A 41 5.84 12.86 2.93
C ASN A 41 4.76 12.66 1.86
N ARG A 42 3.86 13.63 1.72
CA ARG A 42 2.97 13.70 0.57
C ARG A 42 3.79 14.04 -0.68
N ILE A 43 3.65 13.27 -1.75
CA ILE A 43 4.35 13.49 -3.02
C ILE A 43 3.43 14.08 -4.07
N GLN A 44 3.96 14.96 -4.91
CA GLN A 44 3.22 15.50 -6.04
C GLN A 44 3.04 14.40 -7.10
N PRO A 45 1.81 14.10 -7.54
CA PRO A 45 1.60 13.14 -8.62
C PRO A 45 2.13 13.71 -9.94
N LYS A 46 2.63 12.82 -10.82
CA LYS A 46 3.09 13.18 -12.17
C LYS A 46 1.97 13.81 -13.02
N GLN A 47 0.73 13.34 -12.82
CA GLN A 47 -0.48 13.91 -13.40
C GLN A 47 -1.42 14.27 -12.26
N SER A 48 -1.74 15.55 -12.11
CA SER A 48 -2.61 16.02 -11.04
C SER A 48 -4.07 15.96 -11.51
N MET A 49 -4.87 15.13 -10.85
CA MET A 49 -6.31 15.06 -11.08
C MET A 49 -7.04 15.84 -9.99
N PRO A 50 -7.95 16.77 -10.34
CA PRO A 50 -8.75 17.49 -9.35
C PRO A 50 -9.45 16.51 -8.39
N GLY A 51 -9.40 16.79 -7.08
CA GLY A 51 -10.04 15.97 -6.06
C GLY A 51 -9.27 14.71 -5.64
N THR A 52 -8.12 14.41 -6.24
CA THR A 52 -7.29 13.27 -5.81
C THR A 52 -6.35 13.64 -4.66
N ALA A 53 -6.36 12.82 -3.60
CA ALA A 53 -5.44 13.01 -2.49
C ALA A 53 -4.00 12.63 -2.90
N LYS A 54 -3.03 13.47 -2.53
CA LYS A 54 -1.61 13.18 -2.77
C LYS A 54 -1.18 11.90 -2.05
N THR A 55 -0.44 11.02 -2.72
CA THR A 55 0.13 9.81 -2.11
C THR A 55 1.11 10.17 -1.00
N ILE A 56 1.11 9.42 0.10
CA ILE A 56 2.19 9.50 1.10
C ILE A 56 3.27 8.48 0.69
N LEU A 57 4.47 8.95 0.42
CA LEU A 57 5.64 8.09 0.27
C LEU A 57 6.35 7.96 1.62
N VAL A 58 6.61 6.71 2.02
CA VAL A 58 7.23 6.38 3.30
C VAL A 58 8.49 5.57 3.05
N ARG A 59 9.54 5.80 3.82
CA ARG A 59 10.69 4.92 3.93
C ARG A 59 10.88 4.47 5.37
N LEU A 60 10.90 3.16 5.55
CA LEU A 60 11.12 2.51 6.83
C LEU A 60 12.59 2.09 6.95
N LYS A 61 13.07 2.04 8.19
CA LYS A 61 14.46 1.68 8.51
C LYS A 61 14.83 0.28 8.01
N THR A 62 13.90 -0.67 8.13
CA THR A 62 14.16 -2.06 7.74
C THR A 62 13.04 -2.64 6.87
N ARG A 63 13.37 -3.70 6.14
CA ARG A 63 12.44 -4.39 5.26
C ARG A 63 11.43 -5.21 6.06
N GLU A 64 11.83 -5.75 7.20
CA GLU A 64 11.02 -6.61 8.07
C GLU A 64 9.79 -5.84 8.57
N ILE A 65 9.97 -4.56 8.93
CA ILE A 65 8.87 -3.68 9.33
C ILE A 65 7.88 -3.48 8.17
N LYS A 66 8.40 -3.18 6.97
CA LYS A 66 7.60 -3.02 5.75
C LYS A 66 6.80 -4.28 5.45
N ASP A 67 7.47 -5.43 5.45
CA ASP A 67 6.88 -6.72 5.10
C ASP A 67 5.83 -7.13 6.14
N LYS A 68 6.06 -6.88 7.43
CA LYS A 68 5.07 -7.12 8.49
C LYS A 68 3.79 -6.31 8.27
N ILE A 69 3.90 -4.99 8.12
CA ILE A 69 2.75 -4.10 7.89
C ILE A 69 1.95 -4.55 6.67
N LEU A 70 2.61 -4.82 5.55
CA LEU A 70 1.92 -5.25 4.32
C LEU A 70 1.27 -6.63 4.46
N SER A 71 1.96 -7.58 5.11
CA SER A 71 1.44 -8.93 5.28
C SER A 71 0.17 -8.95 6.14
N ASP A 72 0.12 -8.13 7.19
CA ASP A 72 -1.02 -8.05 8.09
C ASP A 72 -2.20 -7.31 7.43
N LEU A 73 -1.95 -6.21 6.72
CA LEU A 73 -2.97 -5.52 5.91
C LEU A 73 -3.60 -6.43 4.85
N ARG A 74 -2.82 -7.31 4.20
CA ARG A 74 -3.33 -8.24 3.17
C ARG A 74 -4.24 -9.33 3.73
N LYS A 75 -4.05 -9.72 5.00
CA LYS A 75 -4.92 -10.71 5.67
C LYS A 75 -6.31 -10.12 5.92
N LYS A 76 -6.41 -8.81 6.12
CA LYS A 76 -7.67 -8.08 6.29
C LYS A 76 -8.23 -7.64 4.94
N ARG A 77 -9.55 -7.49 4.82
CA ARG A 77 -10.25 -7.12 3.57
C ARG A 77 -10.11 -5.62 3.21
N GLY A 78 -8.96 -5.01 3.50
CA GLY A 78 -8.68 -3.59 3.31
C GLY A 78 -8.78 -2.77 4.60
N ILE A 79 -8.39 -1.51 4.47
CA ILE A 79 -8.33 -0.52 5.54
C ILE A 79 -9.07 0.76 5.11
N HIS A 80 -9.77 1.37 6.05
CA HIS A 80 -10.58 2.57 5.84
C HIS A 80 -10.15 3.70 6.78
N THR A 81 -10.51 4.93 6.42
CA THR A 81 -10.23 6.13 7.22
C THR A 81 -10.78 6.03 8.65
N SER A 82 -11.93 5.39 8.84
CA SER A 82 -12.51 5.14 10.18
C SER A 82 -11.63 4.26 11.06
N ASP A 83 -10.92 3.30 10.46
CA ASP A 83 -10.08 2.32 11.17
C ASP A 83 -8.85 2.96 11.82
N ILE A 84 -8.47 4.15 11.33
CA ILE A 84 -7.36 4.96 11.85
C ILE A 84 -7.86 6.24 12.54
N GLY A 85 -9.14 6.31 12.88
CA GLY A 85 -9.71 7.40 13.66
C GLY A 85 -9.85 8.74 12.92
N MET A 86 -9.88 8.73 11.58
CA MET A 86 -10.17 9.95 10.82
C MET A 86 -11.67 10.22 10.78
N SER A 87 -12.06 11.46 11.03
CA SER A 87 -13.45 11.91 10.95
C SER A 87 -13.97 12.02 9.50
N GLY A 88 -15.29 11.98 9.35
CA GLY A 88 -15.99 12.08 8.07
C GLY A 88 -16.36 10.73 7.49
N ASP A 89 -16.74 10.72 6.20
CA ASP A 89 -17.14 9.48 5.52
C ASP A 89 -16.00 8.46 5.50
N SER A 90 -16.33 7.22 5.86
CA SER A 90 -15.37 6.12 5.79
C SER A 90 -15.02 5.84 4.33
N LYS A 91 -13.73 6.00 4.00
CA LYS A 91 -13.18 5.82 2.65
C LYS A 91 -12.07 4.79 2.72
N ARG A 92 -12.11 3.83 1.79
CA ARG A 92 -11.03 2.85 1.62
C ARG A 92 -9.79 3.53 1.07
N PHE A 93 -8.63 3.17 1.60
CA PHE A 93 -7.33 3.57 1.06
C PHE A 93 -6.40 2.35 0.96
N TYR A 94 -5.26 2.52 0.30
CA TYR A 94 -4.36 1.42 -0.02
C TYR A 94 -2.96 1.68 0.49
N VAL A 95 -2.31 0.65 1.01
CA VAL A 95 -0.89 0.66 1.38
C VAL A 95 -0.18 -0.39 0.53
N ASN A 96 0.78 0.07 -0.28
CA ASN A 96 1.43 -0.75 -1.28
C ASN A 96 2.95 -0.68 -1.15
N GLU A 97 3.66 -1.64 -1.76
CA GLU A 97 5.09 -1.49 -2.02
C GLU A 97 5.31 -0.35 -3.01
N HIS A 98 6.34 0.47 -2.76
CA HIS A 98 6.74 1.49 -3.73
C HIS A 98 7.52 0.84 -4.88
N LEU A 99 6.91 0.81 -6.06
CA LEU A 99 7.52 0.32 -7.29
C LEU A 99 8.07 1.47 -8.13
N THR A 100 9.18 1.22 -8.83
CA THR A 100 9.67 2.13 -9.87
C THR A 100 8.64 2.26 -11.01
N PRO A 101 8.68 3.35 -11.81
CA PRO A 101 7.80 3.49 -12.97
C PRO A 101 7.82 2.27 -13.90
N ASP A 102 9.00 1.72 -14.19
CA ASP A 102 9.16 0.53 -15.03
C ASP A 102 8.51 -0.70 -14.40
N ASN A 103 8.66 -0.90 -13.09
CA ASN A 103 8.00 -2.00 -12.38
C ASN A 103 6.48 -1.81 -12.31
N LYS A 104 5.97 -0.58 -12.25
CA LYS A 104 4.53 -0.30 -12.35
C LYS A 104 4.00 -0.61 -13.75
N HIS A 105 4.77 -0.29 -14.78
CA HIS A 105 4.43 -0.63 -16.16
C HIS A 105 4.42 -2.15 -16.36
N LEU A 106 5.47 -2.84 -15.93
CA LEU A 106 5.57 -4.29 -15.98
C LEU A 106 4.48 -4.98 -15.18
N LEU A 107 4.08 -4.44 -14.02
CA LEU A 107 2.92 -4.94 -13.26
C LEU A 107 1.66 -4.92 -14.12
N LYS A 108 1.37 -3.76 -14.74
CA LYS A 108 0.17 -3.59 -15.57
C LYS A 108 0.16 -4.55 -16.76
N GLU A 109 1.29 -4.73 -17.43
CA GLU A 109 1.40 -5.69 -18.54
C GLU A 109 1.27 -7.13 -18.06
N SER A 110 1.88 -7.46 -16.92
CA SER A 110 1.80 -8.80 -16.31
C SER A 110 0.37 -9.14 -15.89
N GLU A 111 -0.37 -8.18 -15.30
CA GLU A 111 -1.78 -8.32 -14.96
C GLU A 111 -2.64 -8.54 -16.21
N ALA A 112 -2.41 -7.78 -17.27
CA ALA A 112 -3.13 -7.93 -18.53
C ALA A 112 -2.88 -9.32 -19.16
N LEU A 113 -1.61 -9.76 -19.20
CA LEU A 113 -1.25 -11.09 -19.70
C LEU A 113 -1.81 -12.20 -18.82
N ALA A 114 -1.82 -12.01 -17.51
CA ALA A 114 -2.35 -13.00 -16.57
C ALA A 114 -3.85 -13.24 -16.81
N ILE A 115 -4.60 -12.16 -17.02
CA ILE A 115 -6.03 -12.22 -17.39
C ILE A 115 -6.21 -12.95 -18.72
N ASP A 116 -5.43 -12.61 -19.76
CA ASP A 116 -5.47 -13.27 -21.07
C ASP A 116 -5.19 -14.78 -20.98
N LYS A 117 -4.26 -15.17 -20.11
CA LYS A 117 -3.91 -16.58 -19.86
C LYS A 117 -4.83 -17.29 -18.85
N GLY A 118 -5.85 -16.63 -18.31
CA GLY A 118 -6.79 -17.23 -17.37
C GLY A 118 -6.26 -17.45 -15.95
N PHE A 119 -5.16 -16.79 -15.58
CA PHE A 119 -4.71 -16.78 -14.18
C PHE A 119 -5.69 -15.97 -13.32
N LYS A 120 -6.05 -16.51 -12.17
CA LYS A 120 -7.03 -15.89 -11.27
C LYS A 120 -6.40 -14.89 -10.30
N TYR A 121 -5.11 -15.08 -10.00
CA TYR A 121 -4.42 -14.30 -8.97
C TYR A 121 -3.09 -13.78 -9.49
N VAL A 122 -2.87 -12.48 -9.34
CA VAL A 122 -1.58 -11.80 -9.54
C VAL A 122 -1.28 -11.02 -8.28
N TRP A 123 -0.04 -11.11 -7.79
CA TRP A 123 0.39 -10.29 -6.66
C TRP A 123 1.86 -9.90 -6.75
N VAL A 124 2.20 -8.84 -6.01
CA VAL A 124 3.57 -8.36 -5.87
C VAL A 124 4.08 -8.65 -4.47
N HIS A 125 5.29 -9.20 -4.40
CA HIS A 125 6.03 -9.32 -3.16
C HIS A 125 7.51 -9.09 -3.39
N ASN A 126 8.11 -8.15 -2.65
CA ASN A 126 9.52 -7.76 -2.78
C ASN A 126 9.88 -7.29 -4.19
N CYS A 127 8.98 -6.50 -4.79
CA CYS A 127 9.10 -6.05 -6.17
C CYS A 127 9.20 -7.20 -7.21
N ARG A 128 8.79 -8.42 -6.85
CA ARG A 128 8.66 -9.56 -7.77
C ARG A 128 7.19 -9.85 -8.03
N PHE A 129 6.90 -10.27 -9.25
CA PHE A 129 5.57 -10.61 -9.73
C PHE A 129 5.35 -12.10 -9.59
N PHE A 130 4.18 -12.47 -9.09
CA PHE A 130 3.77 -13.86 -8.95
C PHE A 130 2.35 -14.02 -9.50
N TYR A 131 2.10 -15.19 -10.06
CA TYR A 131 0.80 -15.60 -10.58
C TYR A 131 0.46 -16.98 -10.06
N ALA A 132 -0.84 -17.24 -9.87
CA ALA A 132 -1.33 -18.56 -9.46
C ALA A 132 -2.60 -18.93 -10.23
N GLU A 133 -2.65 -20.19 -10.65
CA GLU A 133 -3.86 -20.85 -11.14
C GLU A 133 -4.67 -21.39 -9.97
N THR A 134 -5.98 -21.45 -10.14
CA THR A 134 -6.80 -22.25 -9.22
C THR A 134 -6.67 -23.70 -9.67
N LYS A 135 -6.07 -24.56 -8.85
CA LYS A 135 -6.29 -26.00 -9.05
C LYS A 135 -7.75 -26.28 -8.70
N SER A 136 -8.58 -26.55 -9.71
CA SER A 136 -9.92 -27.09 -9.48
C SER A 136 -9.76 -28.46 -8.86
N THR A 137 -9.98 -28.58 -7.55
CA THR A 137 -10.21 -29.88 -6.93
C THR A 137 -11.61 -30.33 -7.33
N LEU A 138 -11.71 -31.15 -8.38
CA LEU A 138 -12.88 -31.98 -8.59
C LEU A 138 -12.82 -33.09 -7.52
N LEU A 139 -13.74 -33.04 -6.55
CA LEU A 139 -14.16 -34.20 -5.77
C LEU A 139 -15.44 -34.74 -6.40
#